data_AF-A0AAN9ADZ6-F1
#
_entry.id   AF-A0AAN9ADZ6-F1
#
_cell.length_a   1.000
_cell.length_b   1.000
_cell.length_c   1.000
_cell.angle_alpha   90.00
_cell.angle_beta   90.00
_cell.angle_gamma   90.00
#
_symmetry.space_group_name_H-M   'P 1'
#
loop_
_entity.id
_entity.type
_entity.pdbx_description
1 polymer ?
#
loop_
_entity_poly.entity_id
_entity_poly.type
_entity_poly.pdbx_seq_one_letter_code
_entity_poly.pdbx_strand_id
1 'polypeptide(L)'
;MDFVILIESRFNGQEGYPFRPKGVHYINTPQAFDALFNLFRPLMREKMKKRVHVHGSNMQGMFKHVPKTMLPYEYGGTAGTVQEISDYWLAKMDRHRDWFLEDEKHRAEESYRPSKTKTVSDLFGGTEGSFRKLDFD
;
A
#
# COMPACT_ATOMS: atom_id res chain seq x y z
N MET A 1 16.84 4.57 8.12
CA MET A 1 17.14 3.89 6.83
C MET A 1 15.95 2.96 6.60
N ASP A 2 14.78 3.53 6.31
CA ASP A 2 13.52 2.84 6.62
C ASP A 2 12.69 2.66 5.37
N PHE A 3 13.12 1.70 4.55
CA PHE A 3 12.35 1.14 3.45
C PHE A 3 11.85 -0.26 3.84
N VAL A 4 10.99 -0.35 4.85
CA VAL A 4 10.18 -1.55 5.10
C VAL A 4 8.85 -1.12 5.72
N ILE A 5 7.84 -0.88 4.87
CA ILE A 5 6.46 -1.13 5.30
C ILE A 5 6.17 -2.57 4.89
N LEU A 6 6.51 -3.52 5.77
CA LEU A 6 6.02 -4.88 5.67
C LEU A 6 4.55 -4.82 6.08
N ILE A 7 3.66 -4.66 5.10
CA ILE A 7 2.24 -4.85 5.33
C ILE A 7 2.03 -6.37 5.43
N GLU A 8 2.03 -6.88 6.67
CA GLU A 8 1.31 -8.11 7.06
C GLU A 8 -0.19 -7.84 6.85
N SER A 9 -0.62 -7.88 5.60
CA SER A 9 -2.02 -7.94 5.21
C SER A 9 -2.07 -8.74 3.93
N ARG A 10 -2.89 -9.77 3.99
CA ARG A 10 -3.24 -10.67 2.90
C ARG A 10 -3.25 -9.95 1.55
N PHE A 11 -2.86 -10.68 0.52
CA PHE A 11 -2.85 -10.34 -0.90
C PHE A 11 -4.26 -10.02 -1.46
N ASN A 12 -4.95 -9.07 -0.84
CA ASN A 12 -6.24 -8.47 -1.13
C ASN A 12 -6.18 -6.94 -0.99
N GLY A 13 -5.03 -6.36 -0.63
CA GLY A 13 -4.87 -4.90 -0.47
C GLY A 13 -5.20 -4.07 -1.72
N GLN A 14 -5.28 -4.68 -2.90
CA GLN A 14 -5.73 -4.00 -4.12
C GLN A 14 -7.25 -3.81 -4.21
N GLU A 15 -8.06 -4.56 -3.45
CA GLU A 15 -9.53 -4.47 -3.45
C GLU A 15 -10.15 -4.23 -2.08
N GLY A 16 -9.46 -4.56 -0.99
CA GLY A 16 -9.97 -4.42 0.39
C GLY A 16 -9.56 -3.13 1.10
N TYR A 17 -8.66 -2.32 0.51
CA TYR A 17 -8.26 -1.05 1.09
C TYR A 17 -9.13 0.08 0.51
N PRO A 18 -9.84 0.89 1.33
CA PRO A 18 -10.77 1.91 0.84
C PRO A 18 -10.07 3.07 0.10
N PHE A 19 -8.73 3.08 0.10
CA PHE A 19 -7.93 4.04 -0.65
C PHE A 19 -7.52 3.48 -2.02
N ARG A 20 -7.81 4.25 -3.07
CA ARG A 20 -7.42 3.93 -4.46
C ARG A 20 -6.15 4.71 -4.82
N PRO A 21 -4.95 4.11 -4.76
CA PRO A 21 -3.72 4.83 -5.10
C PRO A 21 -3.78 5.34 -6.54
N LYS A 22 -3.35 6.59 -6.74
CA LYS A 22 -3.27 7.22 -8.07
C LYS A 22 -1.90 7.00 -8.70
N GLY A 23 -0.85 6.97 -7.89
CA GLY A 23 0.52 6.63 -8.26
C GLY A 23 1.32 6.22 -7.02
N VAL A 24 2.33 5.39 -7.20
CA VAL A 24 3.30 4.97 -6.18
C VAL A 24 4.69 5.24 -6.76
N HIS A 25 5.48 6.05 -6.08
CA HIS A 25 6.76 6.53 -6.58
C HIS A 25 7.89 6.09 -5.66
N TYR A 26 8.80 5.25 -6.17
CA TYR A 26 9.99 4.83 -5.46
C TYR A 26 11.16 5.71 -5.87
N ILE A 27 11.80 6.35 -4.89
CA ILE A 27 12.96 7.23 -5.05
C ILE A 27 14.11 6.73 -4.18
N ASN A 28 15.35 7.10 -4.51
CA ASN A 28 16.56 6.72 -3.78
C ASN A 28 16.67 5.20 -3.53
N THR A 29 16.23 4.39 -4.49
CA THR A 29 16.25 2.94 -4.35
C THR A 29 17.66 2.37 -4.52
N PRO A 30 18.10 1.44 -3.65
CA PRO A 30 19.38 0.76 -3.82
C PRO A 30 19.35 -0.17 -5.03
N GLN A 31 20.53 -0.58 -5.53
CA GLN A 31 20.63 -1.44 -6.72
C GLN A 31 19.89 -2.77 -6.59
N ALA A 32 19.81 -3.34 -5.37
CA ALA A 32 19.07 -4.57 -5.10
C ALA A 32 17.54 -4.42 -5.18
N PHE A 33 17.01 -3.20 -5.17
CA PHE A 33 15.56 -2.94 -5.21
C PHE A 33 14.93 -3.45 -6.50
N ASP A 34 15.58 -3.25 -7.65
CA ASP A 34 15.01 -3.64 -8.95
C ASP A 34 14.83 -5.16 -9.04
N ALA A 35 15.76 -5.94 -8.49
CA ALA A 35 15.65 -7.39 -8.42
C ALA A 35 14.45 -7.82 -7.57
N LEU A 36 14.32 -7.24 -6.37
CA LEU A 36 13.20 -7.52 -5.47
C LEU A 36 11.86 -7.09 -6.08
N PHE A 37 11.82 -5.90 -6.66
CA PHE A 37 10.63 -5.35 -7.30
C PHE A 37 10.19 -6.22 -8.47
N ASN A 38 11.12 -6.70 -9.30
CA ASN A 38 10.82 -7.60 -10.42
C ASN A 38 10.29 -8.96 -9.95
N LEU A 39 10.69 -9.45 -8.78
CA LEU A 39 10.12 -10.65 -8.17
C LEU A 39 8.66 -10.43 -7.73
N PHE A 40 8.34 -9.25 -7.18
CA PHE A 40 6.98 -8.88 -6.75
C PHE A 40 6.11 -8.31 -7.88
N ARG A 41 6.67 -7.98 -9.05
CA ARG A 41 5.91 -7.36 -10.14
C ARG A 41 4.82 -8.24 -10.75
N PRO A 42 5.01 -9.55 -10.98
CA PRO A 42 3.97 -10.45 -11.49
C PRO A 42 2.75 -10.56 -10.58
N LEU A 43 2.96 -10.36 -9.29
CA LEU A 43 1.97 -10.39 -8.23
C LEU A 43 1.01 -9.16 -8.26
N MET A 44 1.40 -8.09 -8.95
CA MET A 44 0.53 -6.90 -9.12
C MET A 44 -0.47 -7.08 -10.26
N ARG A 45 -1.70 -6.54 -10.12
CA ARG A 45 -2.61 -6.42 -11.26
C ARG A 45 -2.11 -5.36 -12.24
N GLU A 46 -2.50 -5.46 -13.50
CA GLU A 46 -2.10 -4.50 -14.55
C GLU A 46 -2.39 -3.04 -14.20
N LYS A 47 -3.52 -2.79 -13.54
CA LYS A 47 -3.88 -1.45 -13.06
C LYS A 47 -2.87 -0.89 -12.05
N MET A 48 -2.31 -1.74 -11.19
CA MET A 48 -1.31 -1.33 -10.21
C MET A 48 0.06 -1.18 -10.86
N LYS A 49 0.45 -2.10 -11.74
CA LYS A 49 1.71 -2.01 -12.51
C LYS A 49 1.82 -0.67 -13.26
N LYS A 50 0.71 -0.17 -13.83
CA LYS A 50 0.66 1.14 -14.52
C LYS A 50 0.80 2.36 -13.61
N ARG A 51 0.62 2.19 -12.30
CA ARG A 51 0.65 3.27 -11.29
C ARG A 51 1.95 3.29 -10.49
N VAL A 52 2.76 2.25 -10.60
CA VAL A 52 4.04 2.16 -9.91
C VAL A 52 5.14 2.74 -10.80
N HIS A 53 5.92 3.66 -10.25
CA HIS A 53 7.03 4.32 -10.92
C HIS A 53 8.28 4.21 -10.05
N VAL A 54 9.35 3.65 -10.60
CA VAL A 54 10.67 3.56 -9.94
C VAL A 54 11.58 4.59 -10.59
N HIS A 55 12.02 5.58 -9.81
CA HIS A 55 12.84 6.70 -10.27
C HIS A 55 14.33 6.50 -9.97
N GLY A 56 14.68 5.59 -9.05
CA GLY A 56 16.06 5.43 -8.59
C GLY A 56 16.63 6.74 -8.06
N SER A 57 17.80 7.13 -8.53
CA SER A 57 18.43 8.41 -8.21
C SER A 57 17.95 9.59 -9.08
N ASN A 58 17.07 9.35 -10.07
CA ASN A 58 16.63 10.37 -11.02
C ASN A 58 15.38 11.12 -10.53
N MET A 59 15.60 12.22 -9.81
CA MET A 59 14.50 13.06 -9.30
C MET A 59 13.76 13.85 -10.40
N GLN A 60 14.34 14.02 -11.59
CA GLN A 60 13.69 14.76 -12.68
C GLN A 60 12.49 13.99 -13.25
N GLY A 61 12.57 12.66 -13.28
CA GLY A 61 11.44 11.80 -13.65
C GLY A 61 10.29 11.93 -12.65
N MET A 62 10.61 12.07 -11.37
CA MET A 62 9.64 12.24 -10.28
C MET A 62 8.84 13.54 -10.44
N PHE A 63 9.51 14.65 -10.76
CA PHE A 63 8.86 15.96 -10.92
C PHE A 63 7.88 16.06 -12.10
N LYS A 64 7.89 15.10 -13.03
CA LYS A 64 6.86 15.00 -14.09
C LYS A 64 5.51 14.53 -13.55
N HIS A 65 5.52 13.86 -12.41
CA HIS A 65 4.32 13.31 -11.78
C HIS A 65 3.85 14.13 -10.58
N VAL A 66 4.80 14.66 -9.80
CA VAL A 66 4.51 15.42 -8.58
C VAL A 66 5.21 16.78 -8.64
N PRO A 67 4.48 17.90 -8.48
CA PRO A 67 5.09 19.23 -8.46
C PRO A 67 6.12 19.38 -7.34
N LYS A 68 7.19 20.14 -7.60
CA LYS A 68 8.21 20.48 -6.59
C LYS A 68 7.63 21.14 -5.35
N THR A 69 6.56 21.90 -5.51
CA THR A 69 5.86 22.59 -4.41
C THR A 69 5.21 21.66 -3.40
N MET A 70 5.08 20.37 -3.72
CA MET A 70 4.53 19.35 -2.82
C MET A 70 5.61 18.48 -2.15
N LEU A 71 6.89 18.74 -2.43
CA LEU A 71 7.99 17.90 -1.95
C LEU A 71 8.92 18.66 -1.01
N PRO A 72 9.48 17.96 -0.01
CA PRO A 72 10.50 18.52 0.87
C PRO A 72 11.75 19.02 0.13
N TYR A 73 12.48 19.94 0.75
CA TYR A 73 13.76 20.46 0.25
C TYR A 73 14.80 19.37 0.01
N GLU A 74 14.84 18.36 0.88
CA GLU A 74 15.75 17.22 0.84
C GLU A 74 15.54 16.34 -0.40
N TYR A 75 14.36 16.44 -1.02
CA TYR A 75 14.05 15.78 -2.29
C TYR A 75 14.03 16.77 -3.47
N GLY A 76 14.57 17.97 -3.31
CA GLY A 76 14.65 19.00 -4.35
C GLY A 76 13.33 19.73 -4.64
N GLY A 77 12.38 19.66 -3.70
CA GLY A 77 11.12 20.40 -3.73
C GLY A 77 11.20 21.74 -3.00
N THR A 78 10.03 22.30 -2.67
CA THR A 78 9.91 23.60 -1.98
C THR A 78 8.85 23.60 -0.86
N ALA A 79 8.49 22.43 -0.32
CA ALA A 79 7.39 22.28 0.66
C ALA A 79 7.83 22.36 2.13
N GLY A 80 9.04 22.87 2.40
CA GLY A 80 9.66 22.81 3.74
C GLY A 80 10.62 21.63 3.89
N THR A 81 11.15 21.45 5.09
CA THR A 81 12.03 20.32 5.44
C THR A 81 11.22 19.07 5.76
N VAL A 82 11.84 17.88 5.66
CA VAL A 82 11.22 16.62 6.10
C VAL A 82 10.86 16.67 7.59
N GLN A 83 11.70 17.33 8.40
CA GLN A 83 11.48 17.46 9.84
C GLN A 83 10.23 18.29 10.14
N GLU A 84 10.08 19.47 9.55
CA GLU A 84 8.90 20.33 9.74
C GLU A 84 7.60 19.61 9.34
N ILE A 85 7.62 18.88 8.22
CA ILE A 85 6.46 18.12 7.75
C ILE A 85 6.12 16.99 8.74
N SER A 86 7.14 16.29 9.25
CA SER A 86 6.96 15.21 10.24
C SER A 86 6.37 15.74 11.54
N ASP A 87 6.92 16.84 12.06
CA ASP A 87 6.45 17.48 13.30
C ASP A 87 5.01 17.99 13.16
N TYR A 88 4.68 18.57 12.00
CA TYR A 88 3.30 18.99 11.69
C TYR A 88 2.31 17.81 11.72
N TRP A 89 2.66 16.68 11.11
CA TRP A 89 1.77 15.50 11.09
C TRP A 89 1.66 14.84 12.46
N LEU A 90 2.75 14.76 13.22
CA LEU A 90 2.73 14.25 14.59
C LEU A 90 1.81 15.11 15.46
N ALA A 91 2.01 16.43 15.46
CA ALA A 91 1.16 17.36 16.21
C ALA A 91 -0.31 17.29 15.75
N LYS A 92 -0.57 17.06 14.47
CA LYS A 92 -1.93 16.87 13.94
C LYS A 92 -2.54 15.56 14.46
N MET A 93 -1.80 14.47 14.48
CA MET A 93 -2.25 13.20 15.06
C MET A 93 -2.59 13.36 16.54
N ASP A 94 -1.72 14.01 17.31
CA ASP A 94 -1.93 14.27 18.74
C ASP A 94 -3.20 15.10 18.99
N ARG A 95 -3.42 16.16 18.20
CA ARG A 95 -4.64 16.98 18.30
C ARG A 95 -5.93 16.19 18.00
N HIS A 96 -5.85 15.12 17.23
CA HIS A 96 -6.99 14.27 16.88
C HIS A 96 -7.00 12.95 17.64
N ARG A 97 -6.17 12.80 18.69
CA ARG A 97 -6.03 11.56 19.46
C ARG A 97 -7.37 11.02 19.95
N ASP A 98 -8.23 11.88 20.49
CA ASP A 98 -9.53 11.46 21.03
C ASP A 98 -10.47 10.94 19.93
N TRP A 99 -10.40 11.52 18.73
CA TRP A 99 -11.15 11.03 17.57
C TRP A 99 -10.69 9.61 17.18
N PHE A 100 -9.38 9.34 17.18
CA PHE A 100 -8.86 8.00 16.90
C PHE A 100 -9.23 6.98 17.99
N LEU A 101 -9.23 7.38 19.27
CA LEU A 101 -9.66 6.51 20.36
C LEU A 101 -11.16 6.18 20.31
N GLU A 102 -11.97 7.11 19.84
CA GLU A 102 -13.40 6.87 19.63
C GLU A 102 -13.63 5.95 18.42
N ASP A 103 -12.94 6.17 17.30
CA ASP A 103 -13.01 5.32 16.10
C ASP A 103 -12.63 3.86 16.40
N GLU A 104 -11.67 3.63 17.30
CA GLU A 104 -11.27 2.29 17.74
C GLU A 104 -12.43 1.50 18.36
N LYS A 105 -13.37 2.18 19.05
CA LYS A 105 -14.55 1.55 19.64
C LYS A 105 -15.55 1.05 18.59
N HIS A 106 -15.47 1.55 17.35
CA HIS A 106 -16.45 1.29 16.29
C HIS A 106 -15.96 0.20 15.32
N ARG A 107 -15.06 -0.67 15.76
CA ARG A 107 -14.56 -1.80 14.97
C ARG A 107 -15.54 -2.97 14.94
N ALA A 108 -15.60 -3.65 13.79
CA ALA A 108 -16.35 -4.89 13.67
C ALA A 108 -15.70 -5.98 14.53
N GLU A 109 -16.48 -6.57 15.44
CA GLU A 109 -16.06 -7.73 16.20
C GLU A 109 -16.04 -8.97 15.29
N GLU A 110 -14.83 -9.37 14.88
CA GLU A 110 -14.62 -10.48 13.93
C GLU A 110 -15.12 -11.85 14.45
N SER A 111 -15.32 -11.99 15.77
CA SER A 111 -15.92 -13.18 16.40
C SER A 111 -17.37 -13.43 15.96
N TYR A 112 -18.11 -12.37 15.64
CA TYR A 112 -19.51 -12.45 15.18
C TYR A 112 -19.62 -12.59 13.66
N ARG A 113 -18.51 -12.64 12.93
CA ARG A 113 -18.52 -12.79 11.48
C ARG A 113 -19.06 -14.17 11.11
N PRO A 114 -20.18 -14.28 10.37
CA PRO A 114 -20.80 -15.58 10.06
C PRO A 114 -20.00 -16.49 9.11
N SER A 115 -18.87 -16.01 8.55
CA SER A 115 -18.09 -16.77 7.57
C SER A 115 -17.13 -17.75 8.25
N LYS A 116 -17.14 -19.02 7.84
CA LYS A 116 -16.11 -20.00 8.22
C LYS A 116 -14.71 -19.46 7.91
N THR A 117 -13.77 -19.69 8.83
CA THR A 117 -12.36 -19.36 8.68
C THR A 117 -11.80 -20.05 7.43
N LYS A 118 -11.47 -19.28 6.38
CA LYS A 118 -10.87 -19.85 5.17
C LYS A 118 -9.47 -20.36 5.49
N THR A 119 -9.24 -21.63 5.24
CA THR A 119 -7.97 -22.33 5.45
C THR A 119 -6.98 -21.97 4.35
N VAL A 120 -5.68 -22.21 4.55
CA VAL A 120 -4.65 -21.98 3.52
C VAL A 120 -4.93 -22.73 2.22
N SER A 121 -5.60 -23.89 2.27
CA SER A 121 -6.07 -24.62 1.08
C SER A 121 -7.08 -23.83 0.25
N ASP A 122 -7.96 -23.08 0.89
CA ASP A 122 -8.99 -22.26 0.22
C ASP A 122 -8.39 -20.99 -0.40
N LEU A 123 -7.16 -20.65 0.00
CA LEU A 123 -6.48 -19.42 -0.38
C LEU A 123 -5.59 -19.57 -1.64
N PHE A 124 -5.09 -20.78 -1.92
CA PHE A 124 -4.17 -21.06 -3.05
C PHE A 124 -4.80 -21.89 -4.18
N GLY A 125 -6.13 -21.90 -4.29
CA GLY A 125 -6.83 -22.56 -5.40
C GLY A 125 -7.51 -23.88 -5.04
N GLY A 126 -7.86 -24.10 -3.77
CA GLY A 126 -8.84 -25.11 -3.38
C GLY A 126 -10.16 -24.89 -4.14
N THR A 127 -10.66 -25.99 -4.70
CA THR A 127 -11.79 -26.06 -5.65
C THR A 127 -13.15 -25.79 -5.00
N GLU A 128 -13.35 -24.62 -4.42
CA GLU A 128 -14.68 -24.22 -3.93
C GLU A 128 -15.00 -22.77 -4.30
N GLY A 129 -14.88 -22.50 -5.59
CA GLY A 129 -15.65 -21.46 -6.26
C GLY A 129 -16.88 -22.08 -6.92
N SER A 130 -17.95 -21.30 -7.08
CA SER A 130 -19.26 -21.62 -7.69
C SER A 130 -19.18 -22.17 -9.12
N PHE A 131 -18.56 -23.33 -9.31
CA PHE A 131 -18.67 -24.18 -10.48
C PHE A 131 -19.43 -25.42 -10.02
N ARG A 132 -20.63 -25.60 -10.55
CA ARG A 132 -21.33 -26.89 -10.42
C ARG A 132 -20.39 -27.93 -11.02
N LYS A 133 -19.99 -28.93 -10.23
CA LYS A 133 -19.38 -30.16 -10.76
C LYS A 133 -20.28 -30.64 -11.88
N LEU A 134 -19.74 -30.70 -13.10
CA LEU A 134 -20.38 -31.36 -14.21
C LEU A 134 -19.84 -32.79 -14.19
N ASP A 135 -20.61 -33.71 -13.61
CA ASP A 135 -20.32 -35.13 -13.70
C ASP A 135 -20.78 -35.60 -15.10
N PHE A 136 -19.86 -36.16 -15.89
CA PHE A 136 -20.18 -36.84 -17.15
C PHE A 136 -20.38 -38.33 -16.87
N ASP A 137 -21.46 -38.90 -17.42
CA ASP A 137 -21.67 -40.35 -17.61
C ASP A 137 -20.99 -40.79 -18.91
#